data_AF-A0A3N2MIR1-F1
#
_entry.id   AF-A0A3N2MIR1-F1
#
_cell.length_a   1.000
_cell.length_b   1.000
_cell.length_c   1.000
_cell.angle_alpha   90.00
_cell.angle_beta   90.00
_cell.angle_gamma   90.00
#
_symmetry.space_group_name_H-M   'P 1'
#
loop_
_entity.id
_entity.type
_entity.pdbx_description
1 polymer ?
#
loop_
_entity_poly.entity_id
_entity_poly.type
_entity_poly.pdbx_seq_one_letter_code
_entity_poly.pdbx_strand_id
1 'polypeptide(L)'
;MEKILSTTRRPDITFHDTGEIYITARVARILRLNGDSCLNVAIENGEYLLFAEHYENMIGNHTGRCYPVNSGSRYYRANSVKLCRAILNACGVSGRAALMCGETISINDKPHITLITRTTL
;
A
#
# COMPACT_ATOMS: atom_id res chain seq x y z
N MET A 1 19.53 -9.53 27.84
CA MET A 1 18.28 -8.97 27.28
C MET A 1 17.57 -10.10 26.58
N GLU A 2 16.42 -10.51 27.10
CA GLU A 2 15.68 -11.67 26.60
C GLU A 2 14.67 -11.22 25.54
N LYS A 3 14.65 -11.90 24.39
CA LYS A 3 13.71 -11.58 23.29
C LYS A 3 12.45 -12.44 23.44
N ILE A 4 11.29 -11.79 23.54
CA ILE A 4 9.99 -12.46 23.51
C ILE A 4 9.68 -13.02 22.11
N LEU A 5 10.18 -12.37 21.04
CA LEU A 5 10.05 -12.81 19.65
C LEU A 5 11.39 -12.80 18.94
N SER A 6 11.66 -13.85 18.14
CA SER A 6 12.88 -14.01 17.35
C SER A 6 12.85 -13.28 16.01
N THR A 7 11.65 -12.90 15.52
CA THR A 7 11.46 -12.31 14.19
C THR A 7 10.74 -10.96 14.25
N THR A 8 11.20 -10.03 13.42
CA THR A 8 10.52 -8.75 13.19
C THR A 8 9.32 -8.95 12.26
N ARG A 9 8.16 -8.39 12.61
CA ARG A 9 6.95 -8.43 11.78
C ARG A 9 7.24 -7.84 10.39
N ARG A 10 6.82 -8.54 9.33
CA ARG A 10 6.94 -8.06 7.94
C ARG A 10 6.02 -6.85 7.72
N PRO A 11 6.45 -5.78 7.04
CA PRO A 11 5.59 -4.66 6.69
C PRO A 11 4.42 -5.11 5.81
N ASP A 12 3.28 -4.43 5.96
CA ASP A 12 2.07 -4.73 5.20
C ASP A 12 2.12 -4.14 3.78
N ILE A 13 2.81 -3.01 3.63
CA ILE A 13 3.06 -2.32 2.36
C ILE A 13 4.44 -1.65 2.39
N THR A 14 5.08 -1.51 1.24
CA THR A 14 6.35 -0.79 1.11
C THR A 14 6.32 0.14 -0.07
N PHE A 15 6.80 1.36 0.10
CA PHE A 15 6.97 2.38 -0.93
C PHE A 15 8.47 2.65 -1.13
N HIS A 16 8.92 2.65 -2.37
CA HIS A 16 10.29 2.99 -2.77
C HIS A 16 10.31 4.33 -3.52
N ASP A 17 11.39 5.09 -3.38
CA ASP A 17 11.62 6.36 -4.10
C ASP A 17 11.63 6.20 -5.63
N THR A 18 11.97 5.00 -6.12
CA THR A 18 11.86 4.56 -7.53
C THR A 18 10.41 4.52 -8.04
N GLY A 19 9.42 4.65 -7.16
CA GLY A 19 8.00 4.55 -7.46
C GLY A 19 7.43 3.14 -7.28
N GLU A 20 8.26 2.14 -6.96
CA GLU A 20 7.80 0.78 -6.72
C GLU A 20 7.05 0.66 -5.39
N ILE A 21 5.91 -0.04 -5.43
CA ILE A 21 5.06 -0.29 -4.28
C ILE A 21 4.86 -1.80 -4.16
N TYR A 22 5.18 -2.38 -3.00
CA TYR A 22 4.97 -3.79 -2.71
C TYR A 22 3.86 -3.97 -1.69
N ILE A 23 2.88 -4.81 -2.00
CA ILE A 23 1.63 -4.98 -1.26
C ILE A 23 1.53 -6.43 -0.81
N THR A 24 1.37 -6.64 0.50
CA THR A 24 1.20 -8.00 1.04
C THR A 24 -0.16 -8.60 0.65
N ALA A 25 -0.25 -9.93 0.68
CA ALA A 25 -1.50 -10.64 0.43
C ALA A 25 -2.64 -10.24 1.39
N ARG A 26 -2.31 -9.82 2.62
CA ARG A 26 -3.30 -9.31 3.59
C ARG A 26 -3.97 -8.05 3.07
N VAL A 27 -3.16 -7.04 2.71
CA VAL A 27 -3.65 -5.76 2.18
C VAL A 27 -4.36 -5.97 0.85
N ALA A 28 -3.80 -6.79 -0.04
CA ALA A 28 -4.42 -7.09 -1.33
C ALA A 28 -5.83 -7.69 -1.17
N ARG A 29 -6.02 -8.60 -0.22
CA ARG A 29 -7.33 -9.18 0.08
C ARG A 29 -8.31 -8.16 0.66
N ILE A 30 -7.85 -7.28 1.56
CA ILE A 30 -8.69 -6.23 2.16
C ILE A 30 -9.19 -5.26 1.09
N LEU A 31 -8.28 -4.80 0.22
CA LEU A 31 -8.59 -3.86 -0.86
C LEU A 31 -9.22 -4.52 -2.09
N ARG A 32 -9.41 -5.85 -2.06
CA ARG A 32 -9.97 -6.66 -3.14
C ARG A 32 -9.23 -6.49 -4.48
N LEU A 33 -7.90 -6.40 -4.42
CA LEU A 33 -7.05 -6.15 -5.59
C LEU A 33 -7.16 -7.26 -6.64
N ASN A 34 -7.18 -6.84 -7.89
CA ASN A 34 -7.11 -7.68 -9.09
C ASN A 34 -6.31 -6.97 -10.21
N GLY A 35 -6.29 -7.53 -11.41
CA GLY A 35 -5.53 -6.99 -12.56
C GLY A 35 -6.05 -5.66 -13.13
N ASP A 36 -7.25 -5.26 -12.71
CA ASP A 36 -7.95 -4.03 -13.10
C ASP A 36 -8.05 -3.02 -11.94
N SER A 37 -7.27 -3.23 -10.87
CA SER A 37 -7.18 -2.31 -9.75
C SER A 37 -6.04 -1.29 -9.94
N CYS A 38 -6.28 -0.03 -9.56
CA CYS A 38 -5.25 0.97 -9.36
C CYS A 38 -5.22 1.43 -7.90
N LEU A 39 -4.03 1.48 -7.32
CA LEU A 39 -3.79 1.90 -5.94
C LEU A 39 -3.77 3.42 -5.82
N ASN A 40 -4.38 3.94 -4.77
CA ASN A 40 -4.30 5.36 -4.43
C ASN A 40 -4.35 5.57 -2.90
N VAL A 41 -4.03 6.79 -2.46
CA VAL A 41 -4.10 7.19 -1.04
C VAL A 41 -4.88 8.49 -0.93
N ALA A 42 -5.92 8.49 -0.10
CA ALA A 42 -6.64 9.68 0.31
C ALA A 42 -6.05 10.23 1.62
N ILE A 43 -6.23 11.52 1.85
CA ILE A 43 -5.89 12.15 3.13
C ILE A 43 -7.20 12.61 3.75
N GLU A 44 -7.53 12.08 4.92
CA GLU A 44 -8.74 12.40 5.66
C GLU A 44 -8.39 12.63 7.13
N ASN A 45 -8.73 13.80 7.69
CA ASN A 45 -8.43 14.18 9.08
C ASN A 45 -6.96 13.97 9.50
N GLY A 46 -6.02 14.09 8.56
CA GLY A 46 -4.58 13.91 8.80
C GLY A 46 -4.11 12.46 8.73
N GLU A 47 -5.00 11.50 8.50
CA GLU A 47 -4.66 10.10 8.24
C GLU A 47 -4.54 9.82 6.75
N TYR A 48 -3.67 8.86 6.42
CA TYR A 48 -3.44 8.40 5.05
C TYR A 48 -4.22 7.11 4.83
N LEU A 49 -5.24 7.15 3.99
CA LEU A 49 -6.13 6.03 3.71
C LEU A 49 -5.78 5.40 2.37
N LEU A 50 -5.24 4.19 2.40
CA LEU A 50 -4.93 3.41 1.20
C LEU A 50 -6.20 2.74 0.68
N PHE A 51 -6.46 2.88 -0.62
CA PHE A 51 -7.59 2.24 -1.27
C PHE A 51 -7.27 1.84 -2.72
N ALA A 52 -8.19 1.11 -3.33
CA ALA A 52 -8.10 0.72 -4.73
C ALA A 52 -9.30 1.23 -5.51
N GLU A 53 -9.02 1.83 -6.68
CA GLU A 53 -10.01 2.03 -7.72
C GLU A 53 -10.05 0.80 -8.63
N HIS A 54 -11.26 0.34 -8.94
CA HIS A 54 -11.48 -0.81 -9.81
C HIS A 54 -12.12 -0.33 -11.10
N TYR A 55 -11.48 -0.62 -12.23
CA TYR A 55 -11.95 -0.22 -13.54
C TYR A 55 -12.46 -1.42 -14.31
N GLU A 56 -13.51 -1.26 -15.09
CA GLU A 56 -13.92 -2.28 -16.03
C GLU A 56 -13.09 -2.17 -17.32
N ASN A 57 -12.59 -3.30 -17.83
CA ASN A 57 -11.88 -3.39 -19.11
C ASN A 57 -10.67 -2.44 -19.20
N MET A 58 -9.80 -2.48 -18.20
CA MET A 58 -8.69 -1.53 -18.10
C MET A 58 -7.59 -1.76 -19.15
N ILE A 59 -7.64 -0.98 -20.22
CA ILE A 59 -6.67 -1.02 -21.33
C ILE A 59 -5.56 0.02 -21.12
N GLY A 60 -4.32 -0.37 -21.40
CA GLY A 60 -3.16 0.54 -21.37
C GLY A 60 -2.47 0.67 -20.01
N ASN A 61 -1.58 1.65 -19.93
CA ASN A 61 -0.77 1.94 -18.74
C ASN A 61 -1.51 2.93 -17.83
N HIS A 62 -1.83 2.49 -16.62
CA HIS A 62 -2.47 3.31 -15.59
C HIS A 62 -1.52 3.49 -14.41
N THR A 63 -1.40 4.72 -13.92
CA THR A 63 -0.55 4.99 -12.74
C THR A 63 -1.13 4.29 -11.52
N GLY A 64 -0.30 3.61 -10.74
CA GLY A 64 -0.76 2.84 -9.58
C GLY A 64 -1.42 1.51 -9.94
N ARG A 65 -1.42 1.09 -11.21
CA ARG A 65 -1.95 -0.23 -11.62
C ARG A 65 -1.31 -1.35 -10.81
N CYS A 66 -2.16 -2.23 -10.31
CA CYS A 66 -1.77 -3.37 -9.49
C CYS A 66 -1.51 -4.59 -10.38
N TYR A 67 -0.41 -5.29 -10.10
CA TYR A 67 -0.03 -6.53 -10.76
C TYR A 67 0.39 -7.56 -9.71
N PRO A 68 0.04 -8.85 -9.86
CA PRO A 68 0.64 -9.88 -9.02
C PRO A 68 2.15 -9.90 -9.23
N VAL A 69 2.92 -10.09 -8.16
CA VAL A 69 4.39 -10.09 -8.23
C VAL A 69 4.91 -11.23 -9.11
N ASN A 70 4.23 -12.37 -9.12
CA ASN A 70 4.46 -13.50 -10.01
C ASN A 70 3.15 -14.26 -10.25
N SER A 71 3.15 -15.18 -11.22
CA SER A 71 1.95 -15.98 -11.55
C SER A 71 1.46 -16.76 -10.32
N GLY A 72 0.16 -16.64 -10.00
CA GLY A 72 -0.46 -17.30 -8.84
C GLY A 72 -0.18 -16.63 -7.48
N SER A 73 0.67 -15.59 -7.42
CA SER A 73 0.92 -14.87 -6.17
C SER A 73 -0.27 -14.02 -5.74
N ARG A 74 -0.51 -14.01 -4.42
CA ARG A 74 -1.45 -13.09 -3.77
C ARG A 74 -0.79 -11.78 -3.32
N TYR A 75 0.52 -11.66 -3.45
CA TYR A 75 1.26 -10.41 -3.31
C TYR A 75 1.15 -9.61 -4.61
N TYR A 76 0.94 -8.32 -4.45
CA TYR A 76 0.81 -7.38 -5.55
C TYR A 76 1.94 -6.36 -5.52
N ARG A 77 2.19 -5.77 -6.68
CA ARG A 77 3.00 -4.59 -6.85
C ARG A 77 2.25 -3.54 -7.64
N ALA A 78 2.57 -2.28 -7.41
CA ALA A 78 2.13 -1.16 -8.21
C ALA A 78 3.31 -0.21 -8.46
N ASN A 79 3.15 0.73 -9.39
CA ASN A 79 4.14 1.77 -9.64
C ASN A 79 3.52 3.16 -9.67
N SER A 80 4.04 4.08 -8.85
CA SER A 80 3.71 5.50 -8.87
C SER A 80 4.76 6.31 -8.10
N VAL A 81 5.63 7.01 -8.83
CA VAL A 81 6.63 7.92 -8.24
C VAL A 81 5.97 9.01 -7.40
N LYS A 82 4.85 9.56 -7.87
CA LYS A 82 4.09 10.60 -7.17
C LYS A 82 3.59 10.10 -5.82
N LEU A 83 2.97 8.91 -5.80
CA LEU A 83 2.42 8.33 -4.58
C LEU A 83 3.52 7.98 -3.58
N CYS A 84 4.60 7.34 -4.04
CA CYS A 84 5.74 7.01 -3.20
C CYS A 84 6.36 8.25 -2.56
N ARG A 85 6.62 9.32 -3.33
CA ARG A 85 7.18 10.57 -2.79
C ARG A 85 6.27 11.20 -1.74
N ALA A 86 4.95 11.20 -1.97
CA ALA A 86 4.00 11.73 -1.00
C ALA A 86 4.08 10.97 0.33
N ILE A 87 4.11 9.63 0.28
CA ILE A 87 4.20 8.80 1.48
C ILE A 87 5.57 8.89 2.17
N LEU A 88 6.66 8.90 1.41
CA LEU A 88 8.02 9.08 1.95
C LEU A 88 8.13 10.41 2.70
N ASN A 89 7.62 11.50 2.11
CA ASN A 89 7.57 12.81 2.75
C ASN A 89 6.70 12.79 4.01
N ALA A 90 5.53 12.14 3.96
CA ALA A 90 4.66 11.98 5.13
C ALA A 90 5.32 11.22 6.28
N CYS A 91 6.20 10.28 5.96
CA CYS A 91 6.96 9.50 6.94
C CYS A 91 8.26 10.19 7.38
N GLY A 92 8.68 11.27 6.71
CA GLY A 92 9.96 11.93 6.98
C GLY A 92 11.19 11.09 6.65
N VAL A 93 11.09 10.17 5.67
CA VAL A 93 12.18 9.26 5.29
C VAL A 93 12.54 9.40 3.81
N SER A 94 13.79 9.09 3.48
CA SER A 94 14.27 8.98 2.10
C SER A 94 14.46 7.51 1.70
N GLY A 95 14.30 7.20 0.40
CA GLY A 95 14.58 5.88 -0.15
C GLY A 95 13.44 4.87 0.00
N ARG A 96 13.03 4.57 1.24
CA ARG A 96 12.02 3.53 1.50
C ARG A 96 11.16 3.80 2.74
N ALA A 97 9.84 3.67 2.58
CA ALA A 97 8.88 3.60 3.68
C ALA A 97 8.28 2.19 3.76
N ALA A 98 8.53 1.48 4.86
CA ALA A 98 8.00 0.14 5.11
C ALA A 98 6.97 0.22 6.23
N LEU A 99 5.69 0.16 5.87
CA LEU A 99 4.60 0.57 6.77
C LEU A 99 3.76 -0.62 7.20
N MET A 100 3.28 -0.54 8.44
CA MET A 100 2.16 -1.33 8.90
C MET A 100 0.87 -0.63 8.48
N CYS A 101 -0.17 -1.41 8.20
CA CYS A 101 -1.50 -0.86 8.00
C CYS A 101 -2.37 -1.12 9.23
N GLY A 102 -3.13 -0.11 9.64
CA GLY A 102 -4.00 -0.13 10.81
C GLY A 102 -5.39 -0.68 10.49
N GLU A 103 -6.40 0.05 10.95
CA GLU A 103 -7.81 -0.29 10.82
C GLU A 103 -8.31 -0.22 9.37
N THR A 104 -9.29 -1.08 9.07
CA THR A 104 -10.01 -1.06 7.79
C THR A 104 -11.31 -0.29 7.96
N ILE A 105 -11.54 0.66 7.08
CA ILE A 105 -12.73 1.54 7.08
C ILE A 105 -13.46 1.34 5.75
N SER A 106 -14.79 1.42 5.74
CA SER A 106 -15.58 1.39 4.52
C SER A 106 -16.09 2.79 4.21
N ILE A 107 -15.75 3.33 3.03
CA ILE A 107 -16.21 4.64 2.56
C ILE A 107 -16.89 4.41 1.21
N ASN A 108 -18.18 4.75 1.09
CA ASN A 108 -18.98 4.48 -0.11
C ASN A 108 -18.87 3.01 -0.59
N ASP A 109 -18.97 2.06 0.34
CA ASP A 109 -18.79 0.62 0.11
C ASP A 109 -17.42 0.18 -0.43
N LYS A 110 -16.44 1.10 -0.45
CA LYS A 110 -15.06 0.80 -0.83
C LYS A 110 -14.19 0.60 0.41
N PRO A 111 -13.44 -0.52 0.49
CA PRO A 111 -12.51 -0.73 1.59
C PRO A 111 -11.32 0.23 1.49
N HIS A 112 -11.06 0.93 2.59
CA HIS A 112 -9.88 1.74 2.84
C HIS A 112 -9.12 1.12 4.01
N ILE A 113 -7.81 1.27 4.05
CA ILE A 113 -6.99 0.85 5.19
C ILE A 113 -6.02 1.95 5.58
N THR A 114 -5.93 2.26 6.87
CA THR A 114 -5.05 3.33 7.35
C THR A 114 -3.58 2.93 7.21
N LEU A 115 -2.76 3.85 6.72
CA LEU A 115 -1.31 3.73 6.72
C LEU A 115 -0.74 4.35 8.00
N ILE A 116 0.05 3.59 8.75
CA ILE A 116 0.74 4.10 9.94
C ILE A 116 2.00 4.81 9.46
N THR A 117 1.88 6.10 9.12
CA THR A 117 2.96 6.94 8.55
C THR A 117 3.83 7.60 9.62
N ARG A 118 3.31 7.78 10.84
CA ARG A 118 4.11 8.21 12.00
C ARG A 118 4.72 7.01 12.70
N THR A 119 5.78 6.48 12.13
CA THR A 119 6.69 5.59 12.86
C THR A 119 7.61 6.47 13.70
N THR A 120 7.32 6.61 15.00
CA THR A 120 8.33 7.09 15.96
C THR A 120 9.54 6.16 15.87
N LEU A 121 10.64 6.67 15.33
CA LEU A 121 11.97 6.10 15.50
C LEU A 121 12.49 6.46 16.89
#